data_AF-A0A849BWL9-F1
#
_entry.id   AF-A0A849BWL9-F1
#
_cell.length_a   1.000
_cell.length_b   1.000
_cell.length_c   1.000
_cell.angle_alpha   90.00
_cell.angle_beta   90.00
_cell.angle_gamma   90.00
#
_symmetry.space_group_name_H-M   'P 1'
#
loop_
_entity.id
_entity.type
_entity.pdbx_description
1 polymer ?
#
loop_
_entity_poly.entity_id
_entity_poly.type
_entity_poly.pdbx_seq_one_letter_code
_entity_poly.pdbx_strand_id
1 'polypeptide(L)'
;MTTEQIRRLEGAMVDGRRWRAGPHRQTIVEHPVLGPLARRLVWAIFDATGAVTGSFRIRTDDTYAGPNGEPFDLPDDALVGVAHPLHLTDVLDTWRGAFADAEPQPLEQLHRGIHAFTPEEAASNRLFRFENREVSTGKVYGLCTRGWELAHDRVCRRFGVGHAVTVTLDHGIRGGYHDDPDEQRLLTVELTGGTFGVLEVVAASELLRQLEWLVAQRAVGRR
;
A
#
# COMPACT_ATOMS: atom_id res chain seq x y z
N MET A 1 12.51 -17.02 0.47
CA MET A 1 13.19 -15.78 0.93
C MET A 1 12.72 -14.54 0.17
N THR A 2 12.53 -14.62 -1.16
CA THR A 2 12.08 -13.49 -1.99
C THR A 2 10.71 -12.93 -1.61
N THR A 3 9.73 -13.77 -1.29
CA THR A 3 8.36 -13.34 -0.93
C THR A 3 8.31 -12.39 0.26
N GLU A 4 9.14 -12.63 1.29
CA GLU A 4 9.23 -11.75 2.46
C GLU A 4 9.84 -10.40 2.10
N GLN A 5 10.86 -10.37 1.23
CA GLN A 5 11.45 -9.13 0.75
C GLN A 5 10.48 -8.32 -0.12
N ILE A 6 9.67 -8.99 -0.95
CA ILE A 6 8.59 -8.36 -1.72
C ILE A 6 7.58 -7.69 -0.78
N ARG A 7 7.14 -8.40 0.27
CA ARG A 7 6.22 -7.83 1.28
C ARG A 7 6.82 -6.63 1.99
N ARG A 8 8.12 -6.66 2.29
CA ARG A 8 8.82 -5.52 2.91
C ARG A 8 8.91 -4.31 1.99
N LEU A 9 9.16 -4.51 0.70
CA LEU A 9 9.16 -3.43 -0.30
C LEU A 9 7.76 -2.87 -0.52
N GLU A 10 6.73 -3.73 -0.58
CA GLU A 10 5.34 -3.28 -0.67
C GLU A 10 4.91 -2.52 0.59
N GLY A 11 5.24 -3.02 1.77
CA GLY A 11 5.01 -2.31 3.04
C GLY A 11 5.73 -0.97 3.07
N ALA A 12 6.98 -0.89 2.58
CA ALA A 12 7.68 0.38 2.49
C ALA A 12 7.02 1.39 1.54
N MET A 13 6.42 0.94 0.44
CA MET A 13 5.64 1.79 -0.46
C MET A 13 4.38 2.33 0.23
N VAL A 14 3.65 1.45 0.93
CA VAL A 14 2.36 1.75 1.57
C VAL A 14 2.52 2.59 2.84
N ASP A 15 3.52 2.29 3.66
CA ASP A 15 3.78 2.97 4.94
C ASP A 15 4.68 4.21 4.75
N GLY A 16 5.04 4.55 3.51
CA GLY A 16 5.80 5.76 3.19
C GLY A 16 7.25 5.74 3.68
N ARG A 17 7.87 4.56 3.84
CA ARG A 17 9.24 4.45 4.31
C ARG A 17 10.21 5.06 3.28
N ARG A 18 11.10 5.92 3.76
CA ARG A 18 12.14 6.58 2.96
C ARG A 18 13.54 6.24 3.44
N TRP A 19 14.50 6.39 2.54
CA TRP A 19 15.93 6.21 2.79
C TRP A 19 16.71 7.36 2.16
N ARG A 20 17.88 7.69 2.71
CA ARG A 20 18.85 8.48 1.96
C ARG A 20 19.42 7.66 0.81
N ALA A 21 19.65 8.28 -0.33
CA ALA A 21 20.09 7.62 -1.56
C ALA A 21 21.39 6.82 -1.41
N GLY A 22 22.39 7.36 -0.69
CA GLY A 22 23.66 6.67 -0.44
C GLY A 22 23.47 5.33 0.30
N PRO A 23 22.88 5.33 1.52
CA PRO A 23 22.52 4.10 2.22
C PRO A 23 21.59 3.17 1.45
N HIS A 24 20.63 3.73 0.70
CA HIS A 24 19.74 2.96 -0.18
C HIS A 24 20.54 2.18 -1.24
N ARG A 25 21.54 2.81 -1.87
CA ARG A 25 22.40 2.13 -2.86
C ARG A 25 23.09 0.91 -2.25
N GLN A 26 23.77 1.10 -1.12
CA GLN A 26 24.53 0.05 -0.45
C GLN A 26 23.67 -1.09 0.10
N THR A 27 22.48 -0.79 0.62
CA THR A 27 21.67 -1.77 1.36
C THR A 27 20.57 -2.42 0.53
N ILE A 28 20.12 -1.79 -0.56
CA ILE A 28 19.03 -2.27 -1.41
C ILE A 28 19.54 -2.57 -2.82
N VAL A 29 20.19 -1.60 -3.48
CA VAL A 29 20.57 -1.73 -4.90
C VAL A 29 21.68 -2.77 -5.11
N GLU A 30 22.73 -2.69 -4.30
CA GLU A 30 23.89 -3.59 -4.36
C GLU A 30 23.62 -4.95 -3.69
N HIS A 31 22.49 -5.09 -2.99
CA HIS A 31 22.19 -6.31 -2.24
C HIS A 31 21.76 -7.46 -3.17
N PRO A 32 22.35 -8.67 -3.07
CA PRO A 32 22.13 -9.78 -4.02
C PRO A 32 20.67 -10.20 -4.23
N VAL A 33 19.83 -10.07 -3.19
CA VAL A 33 18.39 -10.43 -3.27
C VAL A 33 17.50 -9.21 -3.55
N LEU A 34 17.88 -8.01 -3.08
CA LEU A 34 17.01 -6.84 -3.16
C LEU A 34 17.27 -6.05 -4.45
N GLY A 35 18.50 -6.00 -4.94
CA GLY A 35 18.88 -5.31 -6.16
C GLY A 35 18.05 -5.74 -7.37
N PRO A 36 17.93 -7.05 -7.66
CA PRO A 36 17.08 -7.52 -8.76
C PRO A 36 15.60 -7.12 -8.61
N LEU A 37 15.08 -7.07 -7.38
CA LEU A 37 13.71 -6.60 -7.12
C LEU A 37 13.59 -5.09 -7.30
N ALA A 38 14.56 -4.32 -6.79
CA ALA A 38 14.61 -2.87 -6.83
C ALA A 38 14.68 -2.32 -8.26
N ARG A 39 15.41 -3.00 -9.16
CA ARG A 39 15.50 -2.65 -10.60
C ARG A 39 14.18 -2.80 -11.35
N ARG A 40 13.25 -3.62 -10.84
CA ARG A 40 11.91 -3.83 -11.41
C ARG A 40 10.86 -2.86 -10.86
N LEU A 41 11.27 -1.90 -10.03
CA LEU A 41 10.39 -0.92 -9.39
C LEU A 41 10.72 0.50 -9.83
N VAL A 42 9.71 1.37 -9.73
CA VAL A 42 9.88 2.82 -9.81
C VAL A 42 10.10 3.38 -8.40
N TRP A 43 11.03 4.31 -8.28
CA TRP A 43 11.38 4.99 -7.06
C TRP A 43 11.00 6.47 -7.19
N ALA A 44 10.62 7.10 -6.09
CA ALA A 44 10.32 8.53 -6.02
C ALA A 44 11.36 9.23 -5.15
N ILE A 45 11.64 10.48 -5.49
CA ILE A 45 12.52 11.39 -4.74
C ILE A 45 11.62 12.36 -3.97
N PHE A 46 11.96 12.61 -2.71
CA PHE A 46 11.18 13.42 -1.79
C PHE A 46 12.01 14.59 -1.27
N ASP A 47 11.37 15.74 -1.13
CA ASP A 47 11.94 16.86 -0.38
C ASP A 47 11.74 16.68 1.13
N ALA A 48 12.21 17.66 1.91
CA ALA A 48 12.11 17.66 3.36
C ALA A 48 10.66 17.76 3.89
N THR A 49 9.71 18.21 3.06
CA THR A 49 8.27 18.26 3.40
C THR A 49 7.56 16.95 3.09
N GLY A 50 8.22 16.03 2.38
CA GLY A 50 7.64 14.77 1.91
C GLY A 50 6.94 14.90 0.56
N ALA A 51 7.08 16.03 -0.14
CA ALA A 51 6.56 16.18 -1.49
C ALA A 51 7.48 15.49 -2.51
N VAL A 52 6.87 14.94 -3.56
CA VAL A 52 7.61 14.25 -4.63
C VAL A 52 8.24 15.30 -5.54
N THR A 53 9.55 15.23 -5.72
CA THR A 53 10.32 16.14 -6.61
C THR A 53 10.77 15.46 -7.90
N GLY A 54 10.67 14.14 -7.97
CA GLY A 54 11.03 13.36 -9.15
C GLY A 54 10.78 11.87 -8.96
N SER A 55 10.96 11.11 -10.04
CA SER A 55 10.88 9.65 -10.02
C SER A 55 11.89 9.03 -10.96
N PHE A 56 12.30 7.80 -10.67
CA PHE A 56 13.33 7.11 -11.42
C PHE A 56 13.21 5.59 -11.36
N ARG A 57 13.93 4.91 -12.25
CA ARG A 57 14.23 3.48 -12.17
C ARG A 57 15.72 3.24 -12.07
N ILE A 58 16.10 2.05 -11.60
CA ILE A 58 17.48 1.58 -11.56
C ILE A 58 17.71 0.68 -12.78
N ARG A 59 18.75 0.96 -13.56
CA ARG A 59 19.13 0.17 -14.73
C ARG A 59 20.03 -1.01 -14.32
N THR A 60 20.31 -1.89 -15.27
CA THR A 60 21.13 -3.10 -15.05
C THR A 60 22.57 -2.79 -14.65
N ASP A 61 23.09 -1.63 -15.05
CA ASP A 61 24.41 -1.10 -14.70
C ASP A 61 24.40 -0.24 -13.43
N ASP A 62 23.33 -0.31 -12.64
CA ASP A 62 23.08 0.47 -11.41
C ASP A 62 23.06 1.99 -11.60
N THR A 63 22.97 2.46 -12.85
CA THR A 63 22.69 3.87 -13.16
C THR A 63 21.19 4.17 -13.02
N TYR A 64 20.86 5.45 -12.81
CA TYR A 64 19.47 5.90 -12.67
C TYR A 64 18.97 6.51 -13.97
N ALA A 65 17.70 6.24 -14.29
CA ALA A 65 17.02 6.85 -15.42
C ALA A 65 15.67 7.42 -14.97
N GLY A 66 15.34 8.60 -15.47
CA GLY A 66 14.03 9.21 -15.27
C GLY A 66 12.94 8.58 -16.17
N PRO A 67 11.72 9.16 -16.16
CA PRO A 67 10.57 8.59 -16.86
C PRO A 67 10.77 8.42 -18.38
N ASN A 68 11.52 9.33 -19.01
CA ASN A 68 11.77 9.28 -20.46
C ASN A 68 13.06 8.50 -20.78
N GLY A 69 13.68 7.86 -19.79
CA GLY A 69 14.92 7.11 -19.93
C GLY A 69 16.19 7.97 -19.94
N GLU A 70 16.07 9.27 -19.66
CA GLU A 70 17.19 10.17 -19.50
C GLU A 70 18.03 9.77 -18.29
N PRO A 71 19.37 9.66 -18.43
CA PRO A 71 20.25 9.39 -17.29
C PRO A 71 20.30 10.62 -16.38
N PHE A 72 20.39 10.39 -15.07
CA PHE A 72 20.64 11.47 -14.12
C PHE A 72 21.42 10.96 -12.90
N ASP A 73 22.07 11.90 -12.21
CA ASP A 73 22.77 11.66 -10.97
C ASP A 73 21.85 11.92 -9.78
N LEU A 74 21.77 10.96 -8.86
CA LEU A 74 21.00 11.07 -7.63
C LEU A 74 21.93 11.48 -6.48
N PRO A 75 21.76 12.66 -5.86
CA PRO A 75 22.56 13.08 -4.71
C PRO A 75 22.42 12.10 -3.55
N ASP A 76 23.52 11.78 -2.87
CA ASP A 76 23.54 10.75 -1.80
C ASP A 76 22.63 11.08 -0.60
N ASP A 77 22.35 12.36 -0.37
CA ASP A 77 21.49 12.87 0.70
C ASP A 77 20.01 12.96 0.31
N ALA A 78 19.68 12.76 -0.98
CA ALA A 78 18.30 12.75 -1.45
C ALA A 78 17.47 11.68 -0.74
N LEU A 79 16.24 12.02 -0.35
CA LEU A 79 15.32 11.05 0.22
C LEU A 79 14.60 10.32 -0.89
N VAL A 80 14.69 8.99 -0.88
CA VAL A 80 14.05 8.12 -1.86
C VAL A 80 13.16 7.09 -1.20
N GLY A 81 12.17 6.61 -1.92
CA GLY A 81 11.35 5.46 -1.51
C GLY A 81 10.62 4.85 -2.70
N VAL A 82 10.02 3.69 -2.48
CA VAL A 82 9.24 3.01 -3.52
C VAL A 82 8.07 3.92 -3.89
N ALA A 83 7.89 4.19 -5.19
CA ALA A 83 6.85 5.08 -5.65
C ALA A 83 5.47 4.41 -5.56
N HIS A 84 4.50 5.07 -4.94
CA HIS A 84 3.09 4.74 -5.09
C HIS A 84 2.56 5.43 -6.36
N PRO A 85 1.53 4.92 -7.06
CA PRO A 85 0.96 5.62 -8.23
C PRO A 85 0.52 7.06 -7.98
N LEU A 86 0.09 7.39 -6.74
CA LEU A 86 -0.23 8.76 -6.32
C LEU A 86 0.99 9.70 -6.34
N HIS A 87 2.22 9.18 -6.26
CA HIS A 87 3.45 9.96 -6.43
C HIS A 87 3.79 10.24 -7.89
N LEU A 88 3.12 9.54 -8.82
CA LEU A 88 3.50 9.48 -10.24
C LEU A 88 2.41 10.09 -11.13
N THR A 89 1.44 10.83 -10.60
CA THR A 89 0.22 11.25 -11.33
C THR A 89 0.49 11.81 -12.72
N ASP A 90 1.53 12.62 -12.87
CA ASP A 90 1.87 13.28 -14.15
C ASP A 90 2.70 12.41 -15.10
N VAL A 91 3.29 11.33 -14.61
CA VAL A 91 4.25 10.47 -15.35
C VAL A 91 3.88 8.98 -15.29
N LEU A 92 2.72 8.63 -14.76
CA LEU A 92 2.32 7.25 -14.49
C LEU A 92 2.22 6.44 -15.78
N ASP A 93 1.61 7.00 -16.82
CA ASP A 93 1.48 6.32 -18.11
C ASP A 93 2.82 6.22 -18.85
N THR A 94 3.70 7.21 -18.69
CA THR A 94 5.08 7.12 -19.17
C THR A 94 5.82 5.96 -18.51
N TRP A 95 5.68 5.79 -17.19
CA TRP A 95 6.26 4.65 -16.49
C TRP A 95 5.64 3.32 -16.91
N ARG A 96 4.31 3.24 -17.09
CA ARG A 96 3.66 2.03 -17.61
C ARG A 96 4.21 1.64 -18.98
N GLY A 97 4.38 2.61 -19.88
CA GLY A 97 5.01 2.39 -21.18
C GLY A 97 6.45 1.92 -21.07
N ALA A 98 7.26 2.54 -20.20
CA ALA A 98 8.66 2.17 -19.98
C ALA A 98 8.85 0.76 -19.40
N PHE A 99 7.80 0.18 -18.80
CA PHE A 99 7.78 -1.17 -18.23
C PHE A 99 6.93 -2.17 -19.03
N ALA A 100 6.36 -1.80 -20.18
CA ALA A 100 5.46 -2.66 -20.95
C ALA A 100 6.12 -3.97 -21.42
N ASP A 101 7.37 -3.90 -21.86
CA ASP A 101 8.17 -5.05 -22.30
C ASP A 101 9.21 -5.51 -21.26
N ALA A 102 9.17 -4.93 -20.05
CA ALA A 102 10.07 -5.29 -18.97
C ALA A 102 9.60 -6.57 -18.25
N GLU A 103 10.48 -7.15 -17.43
CA GLU A 103 10.04 -8.18 -16.49
C GLU A 103 8.91 -7.66 -15.59
N PRO A 104 7.90 -8.49 -15.27
CA PRO A 104 6.77 -8.07 -14.43
C PRO A 104 7.23 -7.46 -13.12
N GLN A 105 6.52 -6.47 -12.58
CA GLN A 105 6.89 -5.92 -11.28
C GLN A 105 6.69 -6.96 -10.16
N PRO A 106 7.57 -6.99 -9.14
CA PRO A 106 7.46 -7.98 -8.06
C PRO A 106 6.27 -7.73 -7.12
N LEU A 107 5.67 -6.55 -7.19
CA LEU A 107 4.46 -6.13 -6.48
C LEU A 107 3.58 -5.30 -7.43
N GLU A 108 2.29 -5.23 -7.13
CA GLU A 108 1.36 -4.36 -7.88
C GLU A 108 1.69 -2.89 -7.56
N GLN A 109 2.53 -2.29 -8.41
CA GLN A 109 2.97 -0.90 -8.29
C GLN A 109 2.27 -0.02 -9.32
N LEU A 110 2.67 -0.03 -10.60
CA LEU A 110 2.18 0.94 -11.61
C LEU A 110 0.69 0.76 -11.99
N HIS A 111 0.15 -0.43 -11.76
CA HIS A 111 -1.25 -0.76 -12.02
C HIS A 111 -2.09 -0.82 -10.75
N ARG A 112 -1.51 -0.47 -9.60
CA ARG A 112 -2.20 -0.48 -8.31
C ARG A 112 -3.38 0.49 -8.33
N GLY A 113 -4.53 0.02 -7.88
CA GLY A 113 -5.74 0.83 -7.76
C GLY A 113 -5.53 2.04 -6.85
N ILE A 114 -5.89 3.23 -7.35
CA ILE A 114 -5.90 4.47 -6.58
C ILE A 114 -7.33 4.72 -6.12
N HIS A 115 -7.51 4.99 -4.83
CA HIS A 115 -8.80 5.28 -4.22
C HIS A 115 -8.72 6.59 -3.45
N ALA A 116 -9.83 7.32 -3.40
CA ALA A 116 -9.95 8.54 -2.63
C ALA A 116 -11.27 8.55 -1.87
N PHE A 117 -11.27 9.23 -0.72
CA PHE A 117 -12.50 9.52 0.01
C PHE A 117 -13.33 10.56 -0.75
N THR A 118 -14.65 10.47 -0.64
CA THR A 118 -15.49 11.62 -0.97
C THR A 118 -15.27 12.75 0.05
N PRO A 119 -15.62 14.01 -0.27
CA PRO A 119 -15.53 15.11 0.70
C PRO A 119 -16.27 14.82 2.01
N GLU A 120 -17.43 14.16 1.93
CA GLU A 120 -18.24 13.76 3.08
C GLU A 120 -17.54 12.69 3.93
N GLU A 121 -16.93 11.69 3.29
CA GLU A 121 -16.16 10.65 3.98
C GLU A 121 -14.93 11.23 4.67
N ALA A 122 -14.20 12.15 4.00
CA ALA A 122 -13.03 12.82 4.56
C ALA A 122 -13.39 13.71 5.78
N ALA A 123 -14.57 14.32 5.78
CA ALA A 123 -15.10 15.10 6.90
C ALA A 123 -15.69 14.24 8.03
N SER A 124 -15.84 12.93 7.81
CA SER A 124 -16.41 11.98 8.76
C SER A 124 -15.31 11.20 9.47
N ASN A 125 -15.60 10.71 10.67
CA ASN A 125 -14.80 9.68 11.34
C ASN A 125 -15.33 8.27 11.07
N ARG A 126 -16.34 8.12 10.21
CA ARG A 126 -17.04 6.86 9.93
C ARG A 126 -17.32 6.68 8.44
N LEU A 127 -17.06 5.50 7.90
CA LEU A 127 -17.30 5.15 6.48
C LEU A 127 -18.57 4.31 6.32
N PHE A 128 -19.70 4.99 6.12
CA PHE A 128 -21.01 4.34 6.03
C PHE A 128 -21.14 3.37 4.86
N ARG A 129 -20.38 3.55 3.77
CA ARG A 129 -20.49 2.69 2.58
C ARG A 129 -20.09 1.23 2.80
N PHE A 130 -19.31 0.96 3.85
CA PHE A 130 -18.84 -0.39 4.20
C PHE A 130 -19.70 -1.05 5.27
N GLU A 131 -20.66 -0.33 5.86
CA GLU A 131 -21.52 -0.88 6.91
C GLU A 131 -22.53 -1.88 6.37
N ASN A 132 -22.87 -2.85 7.20
CA ASN A 132 -23.79 -3.95 6.89
C ASN A 132 -23.39 -4.80 5.67
N ARG A 133 -22.13 -4.72 5.24
CA ARG A 133 -21.57 -5.56 4.18
C ARG A 133 -21.16 -6.90 4.75
N GLU A 134 -21.52 -7.96 4.04
CA GLU A 134 -21.06 -9.32 4.33
C GLU A 134 -19.64 -9.53 3.79
N VAL A 135 -18.80 -10.13 4.62
CA VAL A 135 -17.38 -10.39 4.36
C VAL A 135 -17.05 -11.82 4.77
N SER A 136 -16.18 -12.49 4.03
CA SER A 136 -15.72 -13.82 4.44
C SER A 136 -14.76 -13.72 5.62
N THR A 137 -14.92 -14.58 6.63
CA THR A 137 -14.01 -14.69 7.77
C THR A 137 -12.56 -14.90 7.33
N GLY A 138 -12.32 -15.69 6.29
CA GLY A 138 -10.98 -15.89 5.73
C GLY A 138 -10.34 -14.60 5.20
N LYS A 139 -11.14 -13.65 4.69
CA LYS A 139 -10.63 -12.34 4.28
C LYS A 139 -10.29 -11.45 5.48
N VAL A 140 -11.07 -11.54 6.56
CA VAL A 140 -10.78 -10.84 7.80
C VAL A 140 -9.44 -11.29 8.37
N TYR A 141 -9.19 -12.60 8.45
CA TYR A 141 -7.86 -13.13 8.81
C TYR A 141 -6.76 -12.71 7.83
N GLY A 142 -7.08 -12.59 6.54
CA GLY A 142 -6.17 -12.10 5.52
C GLY A 142 -5.67 -10.67 5.77
N LEU A 143 -6.44 -9.82 6.46
CA LEU A 143 -5.99 -8.47 6.84
C LEU A 143 -4.79 -8.48 7.79
N CYS A 144 -4.57 -9.54 8.57
CA CYS A 144 -3.38 -9.66 9.43
C CYS A 144 -2.08 -9.60 8.61
N THR A 145 -2.11 -10.14 7.38
CA THR A 145 -0.96 -10.05 6.46
C THR A 145 -0.74 -8.65 5.87
N ARG A 146 -1.67 -7.73 6.13
CA ARG A 146 -1.69 -6.34 5.63
C ARG A 146 -1.55 -5.32 6.78
N GLY A 147 -1.06 -5.78 7.93
CA GLY A 147 -0.77 -4.93 9.10
C GLY A 147 -1.98 -4.61 9.98
N TRP A 148 -3.08 -5.36 9.85
CA TRP A 148 -4.19 -5.26 10.79
C TRP A 148 -3.97 -6.19 11.97
N GLU A 149 -4.43 -5.75 13.14
CA GLU A 149 -4.43 -6.51 14.38
C GLU A 149 -5.85 -7.04 14.61
N LEU A 150 -5.93 -8.34 14.88
CA LEU A 150 -7.16 -9.06 15.14
C LEU A 150 -7.50 -8.98 16.63
N ALA A 151 -8.74 -8.63 16.94
CA ALA A 151 -9.31 -8.75 18.28
C ALA A 151 -10.63 -9.54 18.19
N HIS A 152 -11.27 -9.76 19.35
CA HIS A 152 -12.46 -10.61 19.42
C HIS A 152 -13.60 -10.08 18.56
N ASP A 153 -13.93 -8.79 18.62
CA ASP A 153 -15.10 -8.20 17.94
C ASP A 153 -14.72 -7.22 16.84
N ARG A 154 -13.42 -7.11 16.54
CA ARG A 154 -12.91 -6.06 15.65
C ARG A 154 -11.57 -6.41 15.04
N VAL A 155 -11.27 -5.75 13.93
CA VAL A 155 -9.90 -5.61 13.41
C VAL A 155 -9.50 -4.14 13.44
N CYS A 156 -8.26 -3.86 13.84
CA CYS A 156 -7.75 -2.51 13.88
C CYS A 156 -6.42 -2.35 13.15
N ARG A 157 -6.18 -1.16 12.59
CA ARG A 157 -4.89 -0.79 12.01
C ARG A 157 -4.53 0.63 12.41
N ARG A 158 -3.27 0.83 12.81
CA ARG A 158 -2.74 2.13 13.20
C ARG A 158 -2.24 2.90 11.98
N PHE A 159 -2.48 4.21 11.97
CA PHE A 159 -2.04 5.14 10.93
C PHE A 159 -1.28 6.28 11.58
N GLY A 160 0.03 6.14 11.73
CA GLY A 160 0.85 7.11 12.43
C GLY A 160 0.54 7.21 13.94
N VAL A 161 0.81 8.37 14.53
CA VAL A 161 0.61 8.62 15.96
C VAL A 161 -0.82 9.11 16.19
N GLY A 162 -1.55 8.43 17.10
CA GLY A 162 -2.88 8.87 17.55
C GLY A 162 -4.06 8.46 16.67
N HIS A 163 -3.83 7.98 15.45
CA HIS A 163 -4.91 7.55 14.55
C HIS A 163 -4.95 6.03 14.39
N ALA A 164 -6.15 5.46 14.49
CA ALA A 164 -6.37 4.04 14.24
C ALA A 164 -7.75 3.82 13.64
N VAL A 165 -7.81 2.98 12.60
CA VAL A 165 -9.08 2.55 12.02
C VAL A 165 -9.48 1.25 12.68
N THR A 166 -10.74 1.19 13.12
CA THR A 166 -11.35 0.00 13.71
C THR A 166 -12.52 -0.41 12.83
N VAL A 167 -12.56 -1.69 12.48
CA VAL A 167 -13.70 -2.33 11.82
C VAL A 167 -14.34 -3.29 12.80
N THR A 168 -15.58 -3.03 13.18
CA THR A 168 -16.34 -3.85 14.14
C THR A 168 -17.12 -4.94 13.41
N LEU A 169 -17.19 -6.14 13.98
CA LEU A 169 -17.74 -7.34 13.36
C LEU A 169 -18.90 -7.90 14.21
N ASP A 170 -20.00 -8.30 13.55
CA ASP A 170 -21.26 -8.67 14.23
C ASP A 170 -21.21 -9.99 15.02
N HIS A 171 -20.45 -10.97 14.55
CA HIS A 171 -20.32 -12.27 15.22
C HIS A 171 -19.05 -12.42 16.07
N GLY A 172 -18.11 -11.48 15.91
CA GLY A 172 -16.77 -11.59 16.41
C GLY A 172 -16.01 -12.81 15.86
N ILE A 173 -14.76 -12.90 16.27
CA ILE A 173 -13.77 -13.89 15.92
C ILE A 173 -13.34 -14.55 17.22
N ARG A 174 -13.66 -15.83 17.36
CA ARG A 174 -13.36 -16.62 18.56
C ARG A 174 -11.96 -17.21 18.52
N GLY A 175 -11.24 -17.02 17.41
CA GLY A 175 -9.85 -17.44 17.23
C GLY A 175 -9.68 -18.90 16.81
N GLY A 176 -10.78 -19.59 16.51
CA GLY A 176 -10.79 -20.94 15.96
C GLY A 176 -11.31 -20.90 14.52
N TYR A 177 -10.43 -21.12 13.54
CA TYR A 177 -10.77 -21.21 12.11
C TYR A 177 -11.92 -22.19 11.77
N HIS A 178 -12.25 -23.11 12.69
CA HIS A 178 -13.33 -24.09 12.54
C HIS A 178 -14.64 -23.72 13.25
N ASP A 179 -14.62 -22.79 14.19
CA ASP A 179 -15.80 -22.41 14.99
C ASP A 179 -16.34 -21.01 14.64
N ASP A 180 -15.63 -20.25 13.80
CA ASP A 180 -16.08 -18.97 13.29
C ASP A 180 -17.04 -19.15 12.09
N PRO A 181 -18.08 -18.32 11.95
CA PRO A 181 -18.99 -18.39 10.82
C PRO A 181 -18.24 -18.12 9.51
N ASP A 182 -18.69 -18.71 8.39
CA ASP A 182 -18.05 -18.50 7.08
C ASP A 182 -18.08 -17.02 6.63
N GLU A 183 -19.13 -16.32 7.06
CA GLU A 183 -19.41 -14.93 6.75
C GLU A 183 -19.61 -14.11 8.04
N GLN A 184 -19.13 -12.88 8.00
CA GLN A 184 -19.29 -11.88 9.03
C GLN A 184 -19.88 -10.62 8.42
N ARG A 185 -20.54 -9.82 9.25
CA ARG A 185 -21.06 -8.52 8.85
C ARG A 185 -20.22 -7.41 9.46
N LEU A 186 -19.83 -6.44 8.63
CA LEU A 186 -19.19 -5.22 9.10
C LEU A 186 -20.24 -4.33 9.77
N LEU A 187 -20.09 -4.06 11.06
CA LEU A 187 -20.99 -3.18 11.81
C LEU A 187 -20.61 -1.72 11.65
N THR A 188 -19.33 -1.40 11.88
CA THR A 188 -18.82 -0.03 11.78
C THR A 188 -17.42 -0.03 11.18
N VAL A 189 -17.08 1.05 10.48
CA VAL A 189 -15.70 1.37 10.08
C VAL A 189 -15.40 2.78 10.55
N GLU A 190 -14.63 2.89 11.62
CA GLU A 190 -14.45 4.14 12.35
C GLU A 190 -12.98 4.49 12.54
N LEU A 191 -12.64 5.77 12.39
CA LEU A 191 -11.35 6.34 12.72
C LEU A 191 -11.38 6.89 14.15
N THR A 192 -10.48 6.41 14.98
CA THR A 192 -10.15 7.06 16.27
C THR A 192 -9.07 8.10 16.05
N GLY A 193 -9.18 9.25 16.70
CA GLY A 193 -8.16 10.30 16.68
C GLY A 193 -8.36 11.41 15.63
N GLY A 194 -9.47 11.42 14.89
CA GLY A 194 -9.75 12.49 13.90
C GLY A 194 -10.85 12.10 12.91
N THR A 195 -10.84 12.73 11.74
CA THR A 195 -11.66 12.36 10.57
C THR A 195 -10.77 11.75 9.48
N PHE A 196 -11.34 11.02 8.52
CA PHE A 196 -10.54 10.33 7.49
C PHE A 196 -9.67 11.27 6.63
N GLY A 197 -10.04 12.55 6.52
CA GLY A 197 -9.26 13.56 5.81
C GLY A 197 -7.90 13.91 6.43
N VAL A 198 -7.63 13.49 7.67
CA VAL A 198 -6.30 13.71 8.31
C VAL A 198 -5.28 12.66 7.88
N LEU A 199 -5.73 11.57 7.25
CA LEU A 199 -4.83 10.51 6.78
C LEU A 199 -4.04 11.00 5.57
N GLU A 200 -2.77 10.62 5.50
CA GLU A 200 -1.94 10.84 4.32
C GLU A 200 -2.55 10.14 3.09
N VAL A 201 -2.38 10.72 1.91
CA VAL A 201 -3.09 10.35 0.68
C VAL A 201 -2.85 8.90 0.26
N VAL A 202 -1.62 8.39 0.39
CA VAL A 202 -1.30 6.97 0.15
C VAL A 202 -1.94 6.09 1.20
N ALA A 203 -1.85 6.46 2.49
CA ALA A 203 -2.49 5.71 3.57
C ALA A 203 -4.02 5.61 3.40
N ALA A 204 -4.67 6.71 2.99
CA ALA A 204 -6.09 6.77 2.68
C ALA A 204 -6.47 5.86 1.50
N SER A 205 -5.74 5.95 0.39
CA SER A 205 -5.95 5.10 -0.79
C SER A 205 -5.80 3.61 -0.44
N GLU A 206 -4.77 3.26 0.34
CA GLU A 206 -4.50 1.88 0.73
C GLU A 206 -5.51 1.32 1.72
N LEU A 207 -5.99 2.14 2.66
CA LEU A 207 -7.09 1.78 3.54
C LEU A 207 -8.33 1.43 2.71
N LEU A 208 -8.74 2.32 1.80
CA LEU A 208 -9.90 2.09 0.94
C LEU A 208 -9.71 0.84 0.09
N ARG A 209 -8.55 0.67 -0.56
CA ARG A 209 -8.24 -0.52 -1.36
C ARG A 209 -8.41 -1.82 -0.56
N GLN A 210 -7.98 -1.82 0.71
CA GLN A 210 -8.11 -2.97 1.60
C GLN A 210 -9.56 -3.23 2.03
N LEU A 211 -10.33 -2.17 2.31
CA LEU A 211 -11.75 -2.28 2.63
C LEU A 211 -12.58 -2.74 1.42
N GLU A 212 -12.32 -2.22 0.21
CA GLU A 212 -12.93 -2.69 -1.04
C GLU A 212 -12.62 -4.18 -1.28
N TRP A 213 -11.36 -4.58 -1.09
CA TRP A 213 -10.97 -6.00 -1.18
C TRP A 213 -11.70 -6.87 -0.15
N LEU A 214 -11.92 -6.36 1.07
CA LEU A 214 -12.61 -7.06 2.14
C LEU A 214 -14.08 -7.32 1.78
N VAL A 215 -14.79 -6.31 1.26
CA VAL A 215 -16.22 -6.39 0.90
C VAL A 215 -16.51 -6.92 -0.51
N ALA A 216 -15.49 -7.07 -1.36
CA ALA A 216 -15.66 -7.68 -2.67
C ALA A 216 -16.15 -9.13 -2.50
N GLN A 217 -17.28 -9.49 -3.09
CA GLN A 217 -17.76 -10.87 -3.03
C GLN A 217 -16.81 -11.79 -3.83
N ARG A 218 -16.64 -13.04 -3.37
CA ARG A 218 -16.03 -14.05 -4.23
C ARG A 218 -16.92 -14.18 -5.47
N ALA A 219 -16.35 -14.09 -6.67
CA ALA A 219 -17.06 -14.51 -7.86
C ALA A 219 -17.52 -15.95 -7.62
N VAL A 220 -18.83 -16.15 -7.45
CA VAL A 220 -19.42 -17.48 -7.37
C VAL A 220 -19.04 -18.16 -8.66
N GLY A 221 -18.17 -19.16 -8.57
CA GLY A 221 -17.81 -19.99 -9.71
C GLY A 221 -19.10 -20.55 -10.29
N ARG A 222 -19.46 -20.12 -11.50
CA ARG A 222 -20.41 -20.87 -12.32
C ARG A 222 -19.80 -22.26 -12.50
N ARG A 223 -20.50 -23.26 -11.95
CA ARG A 223 -20.27 -24.68 -12.23
C ARG A 223 -20.42 -24.95 -13.73
#